data_AF-A0A2T0V8Q7-F1
#
_entry.id   AF-A0A2T0V8Q7-F1
#
_cell.length_a   1.000
_cell.length_b   1.000
_cell.length_c   1.000
_cell.angle_alpha   90.00
_cell.angle_beta   90.00
_cell.angle_gamma   90.00
#
_symmetry.space_group_name_H-M   'P 1'
#
loop_
_entity.id
_entity.type
_entity.pdbx_description
1 polymer ?
#
loop_
_entity_poly.entity_id
_entity_poly.type
_entity_poly.pdbx_seq_one_letter_code
_entity_poly.pdbx_strand_id
1 'polypeptide(L)'
;MTQRSTKAVSAPWAVVALDEFTTPESTQASQWRRTWRAVASRMVGKRDAEQQAKQEHELRMLPEIRLAHLVPSIDWSPAAEQLSRTLFQQKLESEPVVFFITPPHGGHAAVVSHWARQQGINEIAPPTYQALSDGCLEWVEHCAPFKRWALPALERHMLRHSQGLQGVRAFLERAMSGRLGHGVIGCDSWTYAYLQHAVGVEGAPVFTLQALEGEQLADYFSAIADSGKNGLAVYSTRTGKPVLASSDDSERARKAPVNKELQRLAAHCRGHLGVAWHYWREQLREPASRHGSEDGSHELWLLDALADAELPAATGDVAMLVLHALLLHGGLDDQALGDVLPFSHHEALNARLALTRQGIVARQDNRWQVAPLSYASVRQLLESRNYLVDPL
;
A
#
# COMPACT_ATOMS: atom_id res chain seq x y z
N MET A 1 37.82 -4.23 15.99
CA MET A 1 37.04 -5.49 15.92
C MET A 1 35.59 -5.11 15.78
N THR A 2 35.13 -5.03 14.54
CA THR A 2 33.78 -4.62 14.15
C THR A 2 32.85 -5.81 14.31
N GLN A 3 31.98 -5.78 15.33
CA GLN A 3 30.90 -6.74 15.45
C GLN A 3 29.94 -6.53 14.29
N ARG A 4 30.01 -7.42 13.30
CA ARG A 4 28.94 -7.65 12.33
C ARG A 4 27.71 -8.10 13.13
N SER A 5 26.77 -7.18 13.30
CA SER A 5 25.43 -7.50 13.78
C SER A 5 24.83 -8.53 12.82
N THR A 6 24.62 -9.74 13.32
CA THR A 6 23.80 -10.78 12.67
C THR A 6 22.38 -10.22 12.55
N LYS A 7 22.05 -9.62 11.40
CA LYS A 7 20.69 -9.23 11.03
C LYS A 7 19.82 -10.49 11.12
N ALA A 8 19.06 -10.61 12.20
CA ALA A 8 17.91 -11.50 12.21
C ALA A 8 17.01 -11.06 11.05
N VAL A 9 16.63 -11.99 10.19
CA VAL A 9 15.63 -11.76 9.14
C VAL A 9 14.38 -11.26 9.86
N SER A 10 14.13 -9.94 9.80
CA SER A 10 12.96 -9.39 10.46
C SER A 10 11.76 -9.86 9.66
N ALA A 11 10.77 -10.43 10.35
CA ALA A 11 9.45 -10.64 9.78
C ALA A 11 8.98 -9.34 9.07
N PRO A 12 8.14 -9.42 8.02
CA PRO A 12 7.75 -8.28 7.18
C PRO A 12 6.91 -7.21 7.91
N TRP A 13 6.84 -7.32 9.22
CA TRP A 13 5.96 -6.60 10.13
C TRP A 13 6.72 -5.68 11.08
N ALA A 14 7.99 -5.38 10.79
CA ALA A 14 8.78 -4.47 11.60
C ALA A 14 8.09 -3.10 11.65
N VAL A 15 7.67 -2.68 12.85
CA VAL A 15 7.10 -1.36 13.11
C VAL A 15 8.23 -0.44 13.54
N VAL A 16 8.39 0.69 12.83
CA VAL A 16 9.45 1.68 13.06
C VAL A 16 8.85 3.05 13.24
N ALA A 17 9.57 3.94 13.93
CA ALA A 17 9.19 5.35 13.99
C ALA A 17 9.28 5.96 12.58
N LEU A 18 8.46 6.98 12.30
CA LEU A 18 8.38 7.58 10.97
C LEU A 18 9.73 8.18 10.50
N ASP A 19 10.52 8.75 11.40
CA ASP A 19 11.84 9.30 11.12
C ASP A 19 12.93 8.24 10.92
N GLU A 20 12.68 7.01 11.35
CA GLU A 20 13.54 5.84 11.14
C GLU A 20 13.17 5.05 9.87
N PHE A 21 12.05 5.39 9.22
CA PHE A 21 11.61 4.72 8.01
C PHE A 21 12.63 4.90 6.88
N THR A 22 13.00 3.79 6.25
CA THR A 22 13.93 3.80 5.11
C THR A 22 13.32 3.08 3.93
N THR A 23 13.51 3.62 2.72
CA THR A 23 13.12 2.94 1.48
C THR A 23 14.20 1.94 1.05
N PRO A 24 13.85 0.93 0.22
CA PRO A 24 14.81 -0.10 -0.17
C PRO A 24 16.09 0.46 -0.80
N GLU A 25 17.27 -0.10 -0.54
CA GLU A 25 18.58 0.49 -0.91
C GLU A 25 18.67 0.89 -2.39
N SER A 26 18.04 0.13 -3.27
CA SER A 26 18.01 0.39 -4.73
C SER A 26 17.06 1.50 -5.18
N THR A 27 16.23 2.06 -4.29
CA THR A 27 15.39 3.24 -4.57
C THR A 27 16.15 4.56 -4.52
N GLN A 28 17.28 4.62 -3.81
CA GLN A 28 18.05 5.85 -3.63
C GLN A 28 18.96 6.19 -4.83
N ALA A 29 19.19 5.24 -5.74
CA ALA A 29 19.87 5.51 -6.99
C ALA A 29 18.87 5.97 -8.05
N SER A 30 18.74 7.28 -8.17
CA SER A 30 18.45 8.17 -9.32
C SER A 30 18.48 7.64 -10.78
N GLN A 31 18.73 6.36 -11.05
CA GLN A 31 18.86 5.76 -12.39
C GLN A 31 17.54 5.26 -12.99
N TRP A 32 16.46 5.12 -12.20
CA TRP A 32 15.13 4.80 -12.72
C TRP A 32 14.46 5.99 -13.43
N ARG A 33 14.82 7.24 -13.06
CA ARG A 33 14.15 8.49 -13.47
C ARG A 33 14.22 8.81 -14.98
N ARG A 34 15.00 8.09 -15.79
CA ARG A 34 15.24 8.43 -17.21
C ARG A 34 15.00 7.29 -18.21
N THR A 35 14.98 6.04 -17.76
CA THR A 35 14.99 4.90 -18.68
C THR A 35 13.59 4.48 -19.15
N TRP A 36 12.54 4.63 -18.34
CA TRP A 36 11.25 4.01 -18.70
C TRP A 36 10.46 4.77 -19.79
N ARG A 37 10.43 6.11 -19.76
CA ARG A 37 9.76 6.91 -20.82
C ARG A 37 10.36 6.72 -22.22
N ALA A 38 11.64 6.35 -22.31
CA ALA A 38 12.33 6.13 -23.57
C ALA A 38 12.36 4.65 -24.01
N VAL A 39 12.11 3.73 -23.09
CA VAL A 39 12.21 2.28 -23.34
C VAL A 39 10.86 1.67 -23.73
N ALA A 40 9.74 2.08 -23.12
CA ALA A 40 8.41 1.58 -23.50
C ALA A 40 8.04 1.92 -24.97
N SER A 41 8.46 3.08 -25.47
CA SER A 41 8.22 3.50 -26.86
C SER A 41 9.25 3.00 -27.89
N ARG A 42 10.37 2.39 -27.46
CA ARG A 42 11.43 1.89 -28.37
C ARG A 42 11.69 0.39 -28.29
N MET A 43 11.16 -0.35 -27.31
CA MET A 43 11.35 -1.81 -27.19
C MET A 43 10.17 -2.64 -27.71
N VAL A 44 9.15 -2.03 -28.32
CA VAL A 44 8.15 -2.77 -29.13
C VAL A 44 8.71 -3.17 -30.51
N GLY A 45 9.94 -2.75 -30.85
CA GLY A 45 10.56 -3.08 -32.13
C GLY A 45 12.03 -3.47 -32.02
N LYS A 46 12.30 -4.78 -32.06
CA LYS A 46 13.49 -5.42 -32.69
C LYS A 46 14.69 -5.91 -31.87
N ARG A 47 14.75 -5.96 -30.53
CA ARG A 47 15.96 -6.57 -29.88
C ARG A 47 15.84 -7.57 -28.71
N ASP A 48 14.67 -7.83 -28.11
CA ASP A 48 14.61 -8.75 -26.94
C ASP A 48 13.79 -10.05 -27.17
N ALA A 49 13.35 -10.33 -28.40
CA ALA A 49 12.63 -11.57 -28.70
C ALA A 49 13.50 -12.85 -28.59
N GLU A 50 14.84 -12.72 -28.57
CA GLU A 50 15.77 -13.87 -28.59
C GLU A 50 16.25 -14.34 -27.20
N GLN A 51 15.85 -13.70 -26.07
CA GLN A 51 16.39 -14.05 -24.73
C GLN A 51 15.34 -14.27 -23.62
N GLN A 52 14.04 -14.32 -23.93
CA GLN A 52 13.03 -14.72 -22.95
C GLN A 52 13.01 -16.24 -22.82
N ALA A 53 13.03 -16.74 -21.58
CA ALA A 53 12.92 -18.17 -21.29
C ALA A 53 11.52 -18.71 -21.59
N LYS A 54 10.49 -17.85 -21.53
CA LYS A 54 9.12 -18.19 -21.94
C LYS A 54 8.40 -16.98 -22.50
N GLN A 55 7.71 -17.16 -23.61
CA GLN A 55 7.01 -16.10 -24.32
C GLN A 55 5.64 -15.82 -23.69
N GLU A 56 5.19 -14.57 -23.66
CA GLU A 56 3.92 -14.18 -23.02
C GLU A 56 2.69 -14.85 -23.66
N HIS A 57 2.71 -15.13 -24.96
CA HIS A 57 1.59 -15.79 -25.65
C HIS A 57 1.41 -17.28 -25.26
N GLU A 58 2.42 -17.88 -24.66
CA GLU A 58 2.37 -19.25 -24.10
C GLU A 58 1.77 -19.27 -22.68
N LEU A 59 1.47 -18.09 -22.15
CA LEU A 59 1.04 -17.87 -20.78
C LEU A 59 -0.35 -17.26 -20.78
N ARG A 60 -1.13 -17.56 -19.73
CA ARG A 60 -2.45 -16.97 -19.53
C ARG A 60 -2.62 -16.50 -18.09
N MET A 61 -3.52 -15.53 -17.92
CA MET A 61 -3.90 -15.05 -16.59
C MET A 61 -4.53 -16.17 -15.77
N LEU A 62 -4.26 -16.19 -14.47
CA LEU A 62 -4.94 -17.10 -13.56
C LEU A 62 -6.40 -16.63 -13.35
N PRO A 63 -7.38 -17.55 -13.31
CA PRO A 63 -8.72 -17.21 -12.85
C PRO A 63 -8.68 -16.65 -11.43
N GLU A 64 -9.49 -15.63 -11.14
CA GLU A 64 -9.47 -14.90 -9.85
C GLU A 64 -9.61 -15.82 -8.65
N ILE A 65 -10.50 -16.82 -8.72
CA ILE A 65 -10.68 -17.81 -7.67
C ILE A 65 -9.37 -18.55 -7.39
N ARG A 66 -8.66 -18.97 -8.43
CA ARG A 66 -7.38 -19.67 -8.27
C ARG A 66 -6.31 -18.74 -7.72
N LEU A 67 -6.26 -17.49 -8.20
CA LEU A 67 -5.32 -16.49 -7.72
C LEU A 67 -5.55 -16.18 -6.23
N ALA A 68 -6.81 -16.13 -5.77
CA ALA A 68 -7.17 -15.95 -4.36
C ALA A 68 -6.72 -17.12 -3.47
N HIS A 69 -6.67 -18.35 -3.99
CA HIS A 69 -6.14 -19.51 -3.25
C HIS A 69 -4.62 -19.52 -3.20
N LEU A 70 -3.95 -19.17 -4.31
CA LEU A 70 -2.49 -19.21 -4.40
C LEU A 70 -1.80 -18.03 -3.71
N VAL A 71 -2.47 -16.88 -3.70
CA VAL A 71 -1.97 -15.64 -3.12
C VAL A 71 -3.10 -15.01 -2.31
N PRO A 72 -3.44 -15.53 -1.11
CA PRO A 72 -4.54 -15.00 -0.32
C PRO A 72 -4.33 -13.53 0.04
N SER A 73 -5.42 -12.86 0.45
CA SER A 73 -5.35 -11.49 1.00
C SER A 73 -4.35 -11.42 2.15
N ILE A 74 -3.64 -10.29 2.24
CA ILE A 74 -2.68 -10.06 3.32
C ILE A 74 -3.38 -10.17 4.68
N ASP A 75 -2.88 -11.06 5.53
CA ASP A 75 -3.24 -11.08 6.94
C ASP A 75 -2.43 -10.00 7.69
N TRP A 76 -3.13 -8.97 8.18
CA TRP A 76 -2.54 -7.86 8.92
C TRP A 76 -2.46 -8.10 10.43
N SER A 77 -2.95 -9.25 10.92
CA SER A 77 -2.89 -9.57 12.36
C SER A 77 -1.48 -9.61 12.93
N PRO A 78 -0.42 -10.09 12.23
CA PRO A 78 0.93 -10.06 12.77
C PRO A 78 1.50 -8.64 12.89
N ALA A 79 1.12 -7.72 11.99
CA ALA A 79 1.47 -6.31 12.11
C ALA A 79 0.82 -5.65 13.34
N ALA A 80 -0.43 -6.02 13.66
CA ALA A 80 -1.09 -5.55 14.88
C ALA A 80 -0.38 -6.05 16.15
N GLU A 81 0.12 -7.29 16.15
CA GLU A 81 0.93 -7.81 17.25
C GLU A 81 2.24 -7.03 17.40
N GLN A 82 2.92 -6.72 16.30
CA GLN A 82 4.15 -5.92 16.32
C GLN A 82 3.89 -4.48 16.78
N LEU A 83 2.77 -3.88 16.38
CA LEU A 83 2.33 -2.59 16.89
C LEU A 83 2.12 -2.65 18.40
N SER A 84 1.41 -3.66 18.91
CA SER A 84 1.22 -3.84 20.35
C SER A 84 2.55 -4.00 21.11
N ARG A 85 3.49 -4.77 20.57
CA ARG A 85 4.83 -4.94 21.16
C ARG A 85 5.60 -3.63 21.18
N THR A 86 5.54 -2.86 20.10
CA THR A 86 6.22 -1.56 19.97
C THR A 86 5.68 -0.55 20.98
N LEU A 87 4.35 -0.42 21.08
CA LEU A 87 3.69 0.46 22.05
C LEU A 87 4.12 0.14 23.49
N PHE A 88 4.17 -1.14 23.85
CA PHE A 88 4.60 -1.59 25.17
C PHE A 88 6.09 -1.34 25.43
N GLN A 89 6.96 -1.74 24.49
CA GLN A 89 8.41 -1.63 24.62
C GLN A 89 8.89 -0.18 24.71
N GLN A 90 8.27 0.71 23.93
CA GLN A 90 8.58 2.14 23.93
C GLN A 90 7.82 2.93 25.01
N LYS A 91 7.02 2.25 25.86
CA LYS A 91 6.24 2.86 26.96
C LYS A 91 5.31 3.98 26.49
N LEU A 92 4.70 3.82 25.31
CA LEU A 92 3.80 4.81 24.71
C LEU A 92 2.38 4.77 25.30
N GLU A 93 2.16 3.97 26.35
CA GLU A 93 0.89 3.86 27.06
C GLU A 93 0.49 5.17 27.77
N SER A 94 1.46 6.03 28.08
CA SER A 94 1.23 7.36 28.65
C SER A 94 0.97 8.44 27.60
N GLU A 95 1.24 8.16 26.32
CA GLU A 95 1.02 9.12 25.25
C GLU A 95 -0.48 9.26 25.00
N PRO A 96 -1.02 10.50 24.88
CA PRO A 96 -2.43 10.70 24.57
C PRO A 96 -2.84 10.06 23.25
N VAL A 97 -1.97 10.15 22.24
CA VAL A 97 -2.25 9.68 20.88
C VAL A 97 -0.98 9.12 20.27
N VAL A 98 -1.10 7.96 19.63
CA VAL A 98 -0.08 7.41 18.73
C VAL A 98 -0.67 7.24 17.34
N PHE A 99 0.05 7.67 16.31
CA PHE A 99 -0.31 7.43 14.92
C PHE A 99 0.36 6.17 14.39
N PHE A 100 -0.41 5.37 13.65
CA PHE A 100 0.09 4.30 12.80
C PHE A 100 -0.31 4.60 11.36
N ILE A 101 0.66 4.99 10.54
CA ILE A 101 0.42 5.40 9.16
C ILE A 101 0.98 4.39 8.18
N THR A 102 0.28 4.18 7.08
CA THR A 102 0.75 3.40 5.94
C THR A 102 0.27 4.04 4.64
N PRO A 103 0.93 3.81 3.49
CA PRO A 103 0.42 4.32 2.22
C PRO A 103 -0.90 3.64 1.86
N PRO A 104 -1.59 4.11 0.81
CA PRO A 104 -2.70 3.41 0.21
C PRO A 104 -2.37 1.93 -0.01
N HIS A 105 -3.33 1.06 0.30
CA HIS A 105 -3.18 -0.41 0.29
C HIS A 105 -2.24 -0.97 1.36
N GLY A 106 -1.70 -0.15 2.27
CA GLY A 106 -0.77 -0.55 3.34
C GLY A 106 -1.43 -1.02 4.64
N GLY A 107 -2.76 -1.12 4.70
CA GLY A 107 -3.45 -1.85 5.78
C GLY A 107 -3.57 -1.17 7.14
N HIS A 108 -3.31 0.14 7.30
CA HIS A 108 -3.37 0.82 8.61
C HIS A 108 -4.71 0.59 9.33
N ALA A 109 -5.83 0.65 8.62
CA ALA A 109 -7.15 0.38 9.19
C ALA A 109 -7.28 -1.05 9.70
N ALA A 110 -6.84 -2.04 8.92
CA ALA A 110 -6.87 -3.43 9.35
C ALA A 110 -5.98 -3.66 10.58
N VAL A 111 -4.75 -3.12 10.58
CA VAL A 111 -3.80 -3.24 11.69
C VAL A 111 -4.38 -2.65 12.98
N VAL A 112 -4.91 -1.42 12.92
CA VAL A 112 -5.45 -0.74 14.11
C VAL A 112 -6.73 -1.40 14.60
N SER A 113 -7.62 -1.88 13.71
CA SER A 113 -8.79 -2.66 14.13
C SER A 113 -8.40 -4.01 14.74
N HIS A 114 -7.41 -4.72 14.19
CA HIS A 114 -6.91 -5.96 14.80
C HIS A 114 -6.32 -5.70 16.19
N TRP A 115 -5.52 -4.63 16.34
CA TRP A 115 -5.00 -4.20 17.63
C TRP A 115 -6.13 -3.88 18.62
N ALA A 116 -7.14 -3.11 18.20
CA ALA A 116 -8.27 -2.75 19.05
C ALA A 116 -9.00 -3.98 19.58
N ARG A 117 -9.28 -4.96 18.71
CA ARG A 117 -9.92 -6.23 19.10
C ARG A 117 -9.07 -7.04 20.07
N GLN A 118 -7.76 -7.14 19.83
CA GLN A 118 -6.83 -7.83 20.73
C GLN A 118 -6.80 -7.19 22.12
N GLN A 119 -6.99 -5.89 22.21
CA GLN A 119 -6.99 -5.12 23.46
C GLN A 119 -8.38 -4.95 24.11
N GLY A 120 -9.46 -5.39 23.44
CA GLY A 120 -10.84 -5.14 23.89
C GLY A 120 -11.21 -3.66 23.92
N ILE A 121 -10.65 -2.85 23.01
CA ILE A 121 -10.85 -1.39 22.92
C ILE A 121 -11.92 -1.07 21.88
N ASN A 122 -12.72 -0.05 22.15
CA ASN A 122 -13.75 0.44 21.22
C ASN A 122 -13.12 1.18 20.04
N GLU A 123 -13.59 0.85 18.83
CA GLU A 123 -13.27 1.59 17.61
C GLU A 123 -14.22 2.78 17.44
N ILE A 124 -13.67 3.93 17.07
CA ILE A 124 -14.44 5.12 16.68
C ILE A 124 -14.92 4.91 15.25
N ALA A 125 -16.25 4.91 15.08
CA ALA A 125 -16.88 4.76 13.77
C ALA A 125 -16.80 6.08 12.97
N PRO A 126 -16.62 6.00 11.63
CA PRO A 126 -16.64 7.19 10.80
C PRO A 126 -18.02 7.86 10.82
N PRO A 127 -18.07 9.21 10.82
CA PRO A 127 -19.33 9.93 10.67
C PRO A 127 -19.96 9.68 9.31
N THR A 128 -21.26 9.96 9.18
CA THR A 128 -21.92 9.94 7.88
C THR A 128 -21.39 11.06 7.00
N TYR A 129 -21.48 10.90 5.68
CA TYR A 129 -21.16 11.96 4.73
C TYR A 129 -21.89 13.27 5.09
N GLN A 130 -23.19 13.21 5.42
CA GLN A 130 -23.97 14.40 5.79
C GLN A 130 -23.39 15.10 7.03
N ALA A 131 -23.01 14.33 8.06
CA ALA A 131 -22.40 14.89 9.27
C ALA A 131 -21.06 15.56 8.98
N LEU A 132 -20.25 15.02 8.06
CA LEU A 132 -19.00 15.64 7.62
C LEU A 132 -19.28 16.92 6.82
N SER A 133 -20.19 16.87 5.85
CA SER A 133 -20.54 18.02 5.01
C SER A 133 -21.06 19.20 5.84
N ASP A 134 -21.87 18.91 6.87
CA ASP A 134 -22.46 19.90 7.77
C ASP A 134 -21.49 20.40 8.86
N GLY A 135 -20.30 19.79 9.00
CA GLY A 135 -19.34 20.14 10.05
C GLY A 135 -19.79 19.72 11.46
N CYS A 136 -20.63 18.69 11.57
CA CYS A 136 -21.19 18.25 12.84
C CYS A 136 -20.11 17.71 13.80
N LEU A 137 -20.18 18.12 15.07
CA LEU A 137 -19.25 17.72 16.13
C LEU A 137 -19.78 16.58 17.02
N GLU A 138 -21.02 16.11 16.80
CA GLU A 138 -21.64 15.09 17.65
C GLU A 138 -20.77 13.83 17.77
N TRP A 139 -20.17 13.36 16.69
CA TRP A 139 -19.31 12.17 16.73
C TRP A 139 -18.08 12.35 17.64
N VAL A 140 -17.57 13.58 17.78
CA VAL A 140 -16.47 13.91 18.69
C VAL A 140 -16.96 13.86 20.15
N GLU A 141 -18.16 14.35 20.41
CA GLU A 141 -18.76 14.29 21.75
C GLU A 141 -19.03 12.85 22.21
N HIS A 142 -19.43 11.97 21.29
CA HIS A 142 -19.58 10.54 21.57
C HIS A 142 -18.27 9.86 22.01
N CYS A 143 -17.11 10.45 21.71
CA CYS A 143 -15.82 9.91 22.11
C CYS A 143 -15.43 10.27 23.56
N ALA A 144 -16.03 11.31 24.15
CA ALA A 144 -15.65 11.82 25.48
C ALA A 144 -15.70 10.78 26.63
N PRO A 145 -16.62 9.80 26.65
CA PRO A 145 -16.64 8.76 27.68
C PRO A 145 -15.49 7.76 27.57
N PHE A 146 -14.84 7.65 26.40
CA PHE A 146 -13.79 6.66 26.18
C PHE A 146 -12.51 7.05 26.91
N LYS A 147 -11.95 6.11 27.68
CA LYS A 147 -10.62 6.26 28.30
C LYS A 147 -9.51 5.70 27.42
N ARG A 148 -9.87 4.69 26.61
CA ARG A 148 -9.03 4.07 25.59
C ARG A 148 -9.88 3.91 24.33
N TRP A 149 -9.34 4.26 23.18
CA TRP A 149 -10.05 4.17 21.90
C TRP A 149 -9.10 3.85 20.76
N ALA A 150 -9.65 3.34 19.67
CA ALA A 150 -8.95 3.15 18.42
C ALA A 150 -9.69 3.90 17.31
N LEU A 151 -8.97 4.58 16.42
CA LEU A 151 -9.55 5.19 15.23
C LEU A 151 -8.84 4.58 14.02
N PRO A 152 -9.41 3.55 13.36
CA PRO A 152 -8.67 2.81 12.34
C PRO A 152 -8.33 3.59 11.07
N ALA A 153 -9.15 4.57 10.69
CA ALA A 153 -9.10 5.21 9.37
C ALA A 153 -9.45 6.71 9.47
N LEU A 154 -8.47 7.55 9.85
CA LEU A 154 -8.67 8.99 10.04
C LEU A 154 -9.13 9.71 8.76
N GLU A 155 -8.70 9.23 7.60
CA GLU A 155 -9.07 9.76 6.30
C GLU A 155 -10.57 9.68 5.99
N ARG A 156 -11.31 8.85 6.75
CA ARG A 156 -12.78 8.72 6.67
C ARG A 156 -13.54 9.69 7.58
N HIS A 157 -12.84 10.50 8.36
CA HIS A 157 -13.42 11.41 9.35
C HIS A 157 -13.37 12.88 8.93
N MET A 158 -13.08 13.15 7.64
CA MET A 158 -13.01 14.50 7.11
C MET A 158 -13.31 14.60 5.61
N LEU A 159 -13.72 15.79 5.20
CA LEU A 159 -13.78 16.23 3.80
C LEU A 159 -12.94 17.50 3.65
N ARG A 160 -12.20 17.64 2.54
CA ARG A 160 -11.25 18.76 2.31
C ARG A 160 -11.96 20.06 1.89
N HIS A 161 -12.90 20.51 2.72
CA HIS A 161 -13.52 21.83 2.66
C HIS A 161 -13.68 22.38 4.08
N SER A 162 -14.07 23.65 4.22
CA SER A 162 -14.05 24.36 5.51
C SER A 162 -14.88 23.66 6.61
N GLN A 163 -16.12 23.27 6.30
CA GLN A 163 -16.99 22.53 7.22
C GLN A 163 -16.51 21.10 7.48
N GLY A 164 -16.07 20.42 6.43
CA GLY A 164 -15.61 19.03 6.47
C GLY A 164 -14.38 18.77 7.35
N LEU A 165 -13.66 19.82 7.72
CA LEU A 165 -12.50 19.75 8.60
C LEU A 165 -12.84 20.05 10.07
N GLN A 166 -14.04 20.53 10.40
CA GLN A 166 -14.34 20.96 11.78
C GLN A 166 -14.27 19.80 12.78
N GLY A 167 -14.90 18.68 12.45
CA GLY A 167 -14.90 17.48 13.29
C GLY A 167 -13.48 16.99 13.56
N VAL A 168 -12.68 16.78 12.52
CA VAL A 168 -11.32 16.24 12.68
C VAL A 168 -10.41 17.21 13.44
N ARG A 169 -10.57 18.52 13.27
CA ARG A 169 -9.84 19.54 14.04
C ARG A 169 -10.18 19.44 15.53
N ALA A 170 -11.47 19.46 15.87
CA ALA A 170 -11.93 19.36 17.26
C ALA A 170 -11.51 18.03 17.90
N PHE A 171 -11.58 16.93 17.15
CA PHE A 171 -11.15 15.62 17.59
C PHE A 171 -9.64 15.61 17.91
N LEU A 172 -8.79 15.99 16.95
CA LEU A 172 -7.34 15.97 17.11
C LEU A 172 -6.89 16.90 18.24
N GLU A 173 -7.49 18.09 18.37
CA GLU A 173 -7.19 19.01 19.47
C GLU A 173 -7.43 18.35 20.84
N ARG A 174 -8.60 17.73 21.03
CA ARG A 174 -8.95 17.06 22.30
C ARG A 174 -8.17 15.77 22.52
N ALA A 175 -7.87 15.03 21.46
CA ALA A 175 -7.10 13.79 21.52
C ALA A 175 -5.66 14.09 21.94
N MET A 176 -4.98 15.00 21.22
CA MET A 176 -3.59 15.36 21.48
C MET A 176 -3.41 16.08 22.82
N SER A 177 -4.42 16.82 23.30
CA SER A 177 -4.37 17.42 24.64
C SER A 177 -4.69 16.42 25.78
N GLY A 178 -4.91 15.14 25.48
CA GLY A 178 -5.28 14.10 26.46
C GLY A 178 -6.70 14.19 27.00
N ARG A 179 -7.55 15.08 26.48
CA ARG A 179 -8.95 15.23 26.94
C ARG A 179 -9.83 14.04 26.54
N LEU A 180 -9.41 13.26 25.54
CA LEU A 180 -10.08 12.01 25.14
C LEU A 180 -9.40 10.75 25.71
N GLY A 181 -8.50 10.88 26.68
CA GLY A 181 -7.70 9.75 27.16
C GLY A 181 -6.66 9.31 26.13
N HIS A 182 -6.45 7.99 26.02
CA HIS A 182 -5.38 7.41 25.21
C HIS A 182 -5.93 6.72 23.96
N GLY A 183 -5.32 6.93 22.80
CA GLY A 183 -5.77 6.25 21.59
C GLY A 183 -4.71 6.01 20.54
N VAL A 184 -5.01 5.04 19.66
CA VAL A 184 -4.22 4.76 18.47
C VAL A 184 -5.02 5.15 17.25
N ILE A 185 -4.43 5.98 16.40
CA ILE A 185 -5.02 6.44 15.13
C ILE A 185 -4.32 5.72 13.98
N GLY A 186 -5.07 4.93 13.22
CA GLY A 186 -4.72 4.51 11.87
C GLY A 186 -5.05 5.61 10.88
N CYS A 187 -4.12 5.91 9.98
CA CYS A 187 -4.28 7.00 9.03
C CYS A 187 -3.52 6.72 7.74
N ASP A 188 -4.15 7.00 6.59
CA ASP A 188 -3.43 7.02 5.32
C ASP A 188 -2.31 8.07 5.34
N SER A 189 -1.14 7.73 4.80
CA SER A 189 0.04 8.61 4.82
C SER A 189 -0.19 9.95 4.08
N TRP A 190 -1.05 9.99 3.06
CA TRP A 190 -1.42 11.24 2.37
C TRP A 190 -2.30 12.13 3.24
N THR A 191 -3.19 11.51 4.00
CA THR A 191 -4.05 12.19 4.97
C THR A 191 -3.22 12.77 6.10
N TYR A 192 -2.29 11.99 6.63
CA TYR A 192 -1.35 12.44 7.65
C TYR A 192 -0.54 13.66 7.16
N ALA A 193 0.08 13.56 5.98
CA ALA A 193 0.83 14.67 5.38
C ALA A 193 -0.02 15.94 5.24
N TYR A 194 -1.27 15.79 4.77
CA TYR A 194 -2.19 16.92 4.66
C TYR A 194 -2.54 17.54 6.02
N LEU A 195 -2.82 16.72 7.04
CA LEU A 195 -3.23 17.20 8.36
C LEU A 195 -2.09 17.90 9.12
N GLN A 196 -0.83 17.53 8.86
CA GLN A 196 0.32 18.31 9.34
C GLN A 196 0.20 19.77 8.90
N HIS A 197 -0.13 20.02 7.64
CA HIS A 197 -0.28 21.38 7.12
C HIS A 197 -1.62 22.05 7.48
N ALA A 198 -2.72 21.29 7.51
CA ALA A 198 -4.06 21.85 7.60
C ALA A 198 -4.60 22.01 9.04
N VAL A 199 -4.03 21.27 10.00
CA VAL A 199 -4.47 21.21 11.40
C VAL A 199 -3.29 21.34 12.37
N GLY A 200 -2.15 20.75 12.06
CA GLY A 200 -0.98 20.68 12.95
C GLY A 200 -1.07 19.46 13.87
N VAL A 201 -0.55 18.32 13.41
CA VAL A 201 -0.55 17.04 14.15
C VAL A 201 0.84 16.68 14.68
N GLU A 202 1.76 17.64 14.70
CA GLU A 202 3.12 17.45 15.22
C GLU A 202 3.11 17.21 16.74
N GLY A 203 4.09 16.43 17.21
CA GLY A 203 4.30 16.15 18.63
C GLY A 203 3.67 14.85 19.14
N ALA A 204 2.80 14.21 18.35
CA ALA A 204 2.37 12.83 18.62
C ALA A 204 3.39 11.83 18.01
N PRO A 205 3.73 10.73 18.70
CA PRO A 205 4.53 9.65 18.12
C PRO A 205 3.86 9.04 16.89
N VAL A 206 4.66 8.76 15.85
CA VAL A 206 4.17 8.23 14.57
C VAL A 206 4.99 7.03 14.16
N PHE A 207 4.29 5.95 13.83
CA PHE A 207 4.87 4.69 13.42
C PHE A 207 4.34 4.24 12.05
N THR A 208 5.15 3.44 11.36
CA THR A 208 4.80 2.79 10.09
C THR A 208 5.39 1.39 10.05
N LEU A 209 5.01 0.60 9.04
CA LEU A 209 5.75 -0.61 8.69
C LEU A 209 7.01 -0.22 7.90
N GLN A 210 8.13 -0.82 8.28
CA GLN A 210 9.40 -0.68 7.57
C GLN A 210 9.26 -1.25 6.15
N ALA A 211 9.85 -0.55 5.17
CA ALA A 211 9.88 -1.00 3.80
C ALA A 211 10.60 -2.34 3.67
N LEU A 212 10.06 -3.22 2.82
CA LEU A 212 10.63 -4.52 2.53
C LEU A 212 11.63 -4.45 1.38
N GLU A 213 12.77 -5.09 1.58
CA GLU A 213 13.74 -5.41 0.53
C GLU A 213 13.28 -6.61 -0.30
N GLY A 214 13.94 -6.86 -1.45
CA GLY A 214 13.59 -7.96 -2.33
C GLY A 214 13.67 -9.34 -1.67
N GLU A 215 14.61 -9.54 -0.74
CA GLU A 215 14.73 -10.78 0.06
C GLU A 215 13.53 -10.97 0.99
N GLN A 216 13.09 -9.92 1.68
CA GLN A 216 11.95 -10.00 2.59
C GLN A 216 10.62 -10.22 1.84
N LEU A 217 10.49 -9.65 0.64
CA LEU A 217 9.38 -9.97 -0.26
C LEU A 217 9.42 -11.44 -0.71
N ALA A 218 10.61 -11.98 -1.00
CA ALA A 218 10.77 -13.38 -1.38
C ALA A 218 10.34 -14.31 -0.25
N ASP A 219 10.77 -14.04 0.98
CA ASP A 219 10.40 -14.81 2.17
C ASP A 219 8.88 -14.76 2.39
N TYR A 220 8.28 -13.58 2.30
CA TYR A 220 6.83 -13.43 2.45
C TYR A 220 6.05 -14.20 1.37
N PHE A 221 6.42 -14.05 0.10
CA PHE A 221 5.74 -14.75 -1.00
C PHE A 221 5.98 -16.27 -0.98
N SER A 222 7.11 -16.73 -0.45
CA SER A 222 7.37 -18.16 -0.23
C SER A 222 6.50 -18.71 0.89
N ALA A 223 6.36 -17.98 2.00
CA ALA A 223 5.53 -18.41 3.13
C ALA A 223 4.04 -18.55 2.76
N ILE A 224 3.51 -17.65 1.92
CA ILE A 224 2.12 -17.78 1.44
C ILE A 224 1.98 -18.92 0.42
N ALA A 225 3.01 -19.17 -0.40
CA ALA A 225 3.04 -20.28 -1.36
C ALA A 225 3.06 -21.66 -0.67
N ASP A 226 3.82 -21.79 0.42
CA ASP A 226 3.97 -23.03 1.20
C ASP A 226 2.76 -23.34 2.11
N SER A 227 1.83 -22.38 2.27
CA SER A 227 0.56 -22.63 2.97
C SER A 227 -0.38 -23.58 2.19
N GLY A 228 -0.07 -23.88 0.93
CA GLY A 228 -0.72 -24.92 0.12
C GLY A 228 0.00 -26.27 0.21
N LYS A 229 -0.73 -27.38 0.16
CA LYS A 229 -0.19 -28.76 0.32
C LYS A 229 0.88 -29.18 -0.71
N ASN A 230 1.06 -28.42 -1.79
CA ASN A 230 2.12 -28.59 -2.78
C ASN A 230 2.80 -27.23 -2.99
N GLY A 231 4.09 -27.11 -2.66
CA GLY A 231 4.85 -25.88 -2.81
C GLY A 231 4.73 -25.27 -4.22
N LEU A 232 4.56 -23.94 -4.28
CA LEU A 232 4.37 -23.22 -5.54
C LEU A 232 5.71 -22.89 -6.19
N ALA A 233 6.01 -23.52 -7.32
CA ALA A 233 7.20 -23.18 -8.10
C ALA A 233 6.90 -22.02 -9.06
N VAL A 234 7.51 -20.85 -8.80
CA VAL A 234 7.37 -19.65 -9.64
C VAL A 234 8.67 -19.39 -10.39
N TYR A 235 8.60 -19.24 -11.71
CA TYR A 235 9.76 -19.03 -12.59
C TYR A 235 9.71 -17.67 -13.27
N SER A 236 10.89 -17.07 -13.50
CA SER A 236 11.01 -15.80 -14.22
C SER A 236 10.86 -16.03 -15.73
N THR A 237 9.94 -15.33 -16.39
CA THR A 237 9.83 -15.35 -17.87
C THR A 237 11.09 -14.85 -18.57
N ARG A 238 11.83 -13.94 -17.92
CA ARG A 238 13.10 -13.43 -18.45
C ARG A 238 14.22 -14.45 -18.37
N THR A 239 14.39 -15.13 -17.23
CA THR A 239 15.61 -15.93 -16.98
C THR A 239 15.38 -17.44 -16.97
N GLY A 240 14.13 -17.89 -16.84
CA GLY A 240 13.76 -19.30 -16.65
C GLY A 240 14.14 -19.86 -15.28
N LYS A 241 14.66 -19.02 -14.37
CA LYS A 241 15.11 -19.42 -13.03
C LYS A 241 13.99 -19.30 -12.01
N PRO A 242 14.01 -20.11 -10.94
CA PRO A 242 13.06 -19.98 -9.84
C PRO A 242 13.18 -18.60 -9.19
N VAL A 243 12.02 -18.00 -8.92
CA VAL A 243 11.89 -16.68 -8.30
C VAL A 243 11.86 -16.81 -6.78
N LEU A 244 11.13 -17.80 -6.28
CA LEU A 244 11.04 -18.16 -4.86
C LEU A 244 11.99 -19.32 -4.58
N ALA A 245 12.59 -19.35 -3.39
CA ALA A 245 13.40 -20.49 -2.97
C ALA A 245 12.48 -21.67 -2.59
N SER A 246 12.87 -22.91 -2.94
CA SER A 246 12.14 -24.08 -2.44
C SER A 246 12.50 -24.34 -0.98
N SER A 247 11.51 -24.70 -0.18
CA SER A 247 11.64 -25.01 1.25
C SER A 247 12.60 -26.17 1.54
N ASP A 248 12.85 -27.05 0.57
CA ASP A 248 13.74 -28.22 0.72
C ASP A 248 15.25 -27.91 0.63
N ASP A 249 15.67 -26.74 0.13
CA ASP A 249 17.08 -26.47 -0.19
C ASP A 249 17.72 -25.48 0.81
N SER A 250 17.56 -25.76 2.11
CA SER A 250 17.93 -24.87 3.24
C SER A 250 19.39 -24.41 3.29
N GLU A 251 20.33 -25.15 2.71
CA GLU A 251 21.74 -24.74 2.61
C GLU A 251 22.07 -23.93 1.35
N ARG A 252 21.33 -24.10 0.24
CA ARG A 252 21.50 -23.34 -1.00
C ARG A 252 20.69 -22.04 -1.02
N ALA A 253 19.54 -22.00 -0.35
CA ALA A 253 18.70 -20.80 -0.21
C ALA A 253 19.45 -19.64 0.48
N ARG A 254 20.27 -19.93 1.51
CA ARG A 254 21.08 -18.93 2.23
C ARG A 254 22.20 -18.30 1.41
N LYS A 255 22.52 -18.84 0.24
CA LYS A 255 23.55 -18.34 -0.69
C LYS A 255 22.97 -18.01 -2.08
N ALA A 256 21.66 -18.15 -2.26
CA ALA A 256 21.02 -17.81 -3.53
C ALA A 256 21.16 -16.29 -3.73
N PRO A 257 21.61 -15.83 -4.92
CA PRO A 257 21.71 -14.42 -5.19
C PRO A 257 20.35 -13.75 -5.00
N VAL A 258 20.34 -12.57 -4.35
CA VAL A 258 19.15 -11.72 -4.21
C VAL A 258 18.42 -11.67 -5.54
N ASN A 259 17.16 -12.07 -5.52
CA ASN A 259 16.35 -12.12 -6.72
C ASN A 259 16.17 -10.69 -7.27
N LYS A 260 16.76 -10.42 -8.43
CA LYS A 260 16.77 -9.08 -9.04
C LYS A 260 15.36 -8.63 -9.40
N GLU A 261 14.45 -9.54 -9.72
CA GLU A 261 13.04 -9.28 -10.01
C GLU A 261 12.34 -8.74 -8.76
N LEU A 262 12.48 -9.41 -7.61
CA LEU A 262 11.88 -8.96 -6.36
C LEU A 262 12.56 -7.72 -5.79
N GLN A 263 13.85 -7.53 -6.03
CA GLN A 263 14.54 -6.27 -5.70
C GLN A 263 13.99 -5.10 -6.53
N ARG A 264 13.70 -5.32 -7.81
CA ARG A 264 13.04 -4.31 -8.66
C ARG A 264 11.62 -4.02 -8.20
N LEU A 265 10.86 -5.06 -7.84
CA LEU A 265 9.52 -4.90 -7.30
C LEU A 265 9.53 -4.09 -5.99
N ALA A 266 10.42 -4.43 -5.06
CA ALA A 266 10.64 -3.66 -3.84
C ALA A 266 10.96 -2.20 -4.17
N ALA A 267 11.88 -1.95 -5.12
CA ALA A 267 12.22 -0.60 -5.51
C ALA A 267 11.03 0.18 -6.11
N HIS A 268 10.27 -0.47 -7.00
CA HIS A 268 9.11 0.11 -7.67
C HIS A 268 8.00 0.50 -6.68
N CYS A 269 7.71 -0.40 -5.74
CA CYS A 269 6.67 -0.22 -4.73
C CYS A 269 7.17 0.51 -3.47
N ARG A 270 8.40 1.04 -3.47
CA ARG A 270 9.09 1.62 -2.30
C ARG A 270 9.09 0.68 -1.07
N GLY A 271 9.06 -0.63 -1.32
CA GLY A 271 9.04 -1.69 -0.31
C GLY A 271 7.71 -1.83 0.43
N HIS A 272 6.63 -1.18 -0.02
CA HIS A 272 5.32 -1.32 0.59
C HIS A 272 4.68 -2.66 0.22
N LEU A 273 4.47 -3.52 1.23
CA LEU A 273 3.95 -4.87 1.05
C LEU A 273 2.60 -4.91 0.31
N GLY A 274 1.67 -4.02 0.66
CA GLY A 274 0.35 -3.95 0.04
C GLY A 274 0.40 -3.75 -1.46
N VAL A 275 1.20 -2.78 -1.91
CA VAL A 275 1.38 -2.49 -3.34
C VAL A 275 2.13 -3.64 -4.02
N ALA A 276 3.20 -4.15 -3.40
CA ALA A 276 3.97 -5.26 -3.94
C ALA A 276 3.12 -6.54 -4.11
N TRP A 277 2.20 -6.82 -3.19
CA TRP A 277 1.27 -7.94 -3.27
C TRP A 277 0.33 -7.84 -4.47
N HIS A 278 -0.18 -6.64 -4.78
CA HIS A 278 -1.02 -6.44 -5.96
C HIS A 278 -0.24 -6.66 -7.27
N TYR A 279 0.99 -6.16 -7.35
CA TYR A 279 1.87 -6.41 -8.49
C TYR A 279 2.21 -7.89 -8.64
N TRP A 280 2.55 -8.56 -7.54
CA TRP A 280 2.82 -10.00 -7.54
C TRP A 280 1.64 -10.78 -8.12
N ARG A 281 0.43 -10.51 -7.64
CA ARG A 281 -0.80 -11.12 -8.17
C ARG A 281 -1.00 -10.86 -9.65
N GLU A 282 -0.86 -9.61 -10.07
CA GLU A 282 -1.05 -9.23 -11.47
C GLU A 282 0.00 -9.87 -12.39
N GLN A 283 1.22 -10.12 -11.92
CA GLN A 283 2.30 -10.65 -12.75
C GLN A 283 2.29 -12.17 -12.88
N LEU A 284 1.57 -12.89 -12.02
CA LEU A 284 1.52 -14.34 -12.07
C LEU A 284 0.73 -14.83 -13.29
N ARG A 285 1.29 -15.80 -14.00
CA ARG A 285 0.69 -16.48 -15.15
C ARG A 285 0.83 -17.98 -15.01
N GLU A 286 -0.07 -18.72 -15.66
CA GLU A 286 0.06 -20.16 -15.85
C GLU A 286 0.29 -20.51 -17.33
N PRO A 287 0.89 -21.67 -17.64
CA PRO A 287 1.01 -22.14 -19.02
C PRO A 287 -0.37 -22.31 -19.69
N ALA A 288 -0.50 -21.83 -20.93
CA ALA A 288 -1.75 -21.91 -21.70
C ALA A 288 -2.11 -23.35 -22.11
N SER A 289 -1.11 -24.20 -22.34
CA SER A 289 -1.27 -25.62 -22.67
C SER A 289 -0.73 -26.48 -21.53
N ARG A 290 -1.61 -27.28 -20.90
CA ARG A 290 -1.20 -28.35 -19.98
C ARG A 290 -0.65 -29.52 -20.80
N HIS A 291 0.60 -29.44 -21.23
CA HIS A 291 1.26 -30.62 -21.78
C HIS A 291 1.65 -31.56 -20.63
N GLY A 292 0.76 -32.50 -20.32
CA GLY A 292 1.11 -33.85 -19.86
C GLY A 292 1.88 -34.04 -18.55
N SER A 293 1.99 -33.06 -17.65
CA SER A 293 2.53 -33.32 -16.32
C SER A 293 1.45 -33.95 -15.44
N GLU A 294 1.46 -35.29 -15.35
CA GLU A 294 0.66 -36.08 -14.39
C GLU A 294 1.06 -35.81 -12.93
N ASP A 295 2.16 -35.09 -12.70
CA ASP A 295 2.58 -34.65 -11.38
C ASP A 295 1.94 -33.31 -11.03
N GLY A 296 1.24 -33.26 -9.89
CA GLY A 296 0.50 -32.10 -9.37
C GLY A 296 1.35 -30.87 -8.99
N SER A 297 2.51 -30.69 -9.63
CA SER A 297 3.34 -29.50 -9.54
C SER A 297 2.68 -28.35 -10.31
N HIS A 298 2.40 -27.26 -9.60
CA HIS A 298 1.77 -26.07 -10.16
C HIS A 298 2.85 -25.08 -10.59
N GLU A 299 3.38 -25.26 -11.79
CA GLU A 299 4.32 -24.32 -12.40
C GLU A 299 3.62 -22.99 -12.69
N LEU A 300 4.12 -21.90 -12.10
CA LEU A 300 3.72 -20.54 -12.42
C LEU A 300 4.89 -19.75 -12.99
N TRP A 301 4.56 -18.70 -13.73
CA TRP A 301 5.51 -17.81 -14.37
C TRP A 301 5.25 -16.37 -13.95
N LEU A 302 6.32 -15.65 -13.62
CA LEU A 302 6.31 -14.22 -13.30
C LEU A 302 6.70 -13.43 -14.54
N LEU A 303 5.82 -12.53 -14.98
CA LEU A 303 6.12 -11.57 -16.04
C LEU A 303 7.20 -10.57 -15.57
N ASP A 304 8.20 -10.28 -16.41
CA ASP A 304 9.24 -9.26 -16.13
C ASP A 304 8.72 -7.83 -16.31
N ALA A 305 7.50 -7.65 -16.82
CA ALA A 305 6.86 -6.35 -16.96
C ALA A 305 6.12 -5.95 -15.67
N LEU A 306 6.49 -4.80 -15.11
CA LEU A 306 5.65 -4.09 -14.14
C LEU A 306 4.59 -3.34 -14.95
N ALA A 307 3.35 -3.83 -14.92
CA ALA A 307 2.24 -3.22 -15.63
C ALA A 307 1.80 -1.93 -14.92
N ASP A 308 2.49 -0.83 -15.18
CA ASP A 308 2.03 0.50 -14.80
C ASP A 308 0.92 0.95 -15.77
N ALA A 309 -0.14 1.54 -15.22
CA ALA A 309 -1.04 2.34 -16.05
C ALA A 309 -0.28 3.60 -16.50
N GLU A 310 0.05 3.68 -17.78
CA GLU A 310 0.67 4.89 -18.33
C GLU A 310 -0.30 6.07 -18.23
N LEU A 311 0.01 7.01 -17.34
CA LEU A 311 -0.67 8.30 -17.30
C LEU A 311 -0.20 9.13 -18.51
N PRO A 312 -1.12 9.62 -19.37
CA PRO A 312 -0.75 10.51 -20.45
C PRO A 312 0.04 11.71 -19.92
N ALA A 313 1.10 12.12 -20.61
CA ALA A 313 1.90 13.30 -20.23
C ALA A 313 1.05 14.59 -20.16
N ALA A 314 -0.07 14.59 -20.87
CA ALA A 314 -1.09 15.64 -20.89
C ALA A 314 -2.25 15.38 -19.90
N THR A 315 -2.04 14.58 -18.84
CA THR A 315 -3.01 14.49 -17.73
C THR A 315 -3.30 15.90 -17.23
N GLY A 316 -4.52 16.37 -17.46
CA GLY A 316 -4.93 17.73 -17.14
C GLY A 316 -5.07 17.97 -15.64
N ASP A 317 -5.08 19.23 -15.22
CA ASP A 317 -5.12 19.64 -13.81
C ASP A 317 -6.32 19.06 -13.05
N VAL A 318 -7.47 18.92 -13.71
CA VAL A 318 -8.67 18.31 -13.14
C VAL A 318 -8.41 16.85 -12.72
N ALA A 319 -7.77 16.06 -13.59
CA ALA A 319 -7.46 14.66 -13.30
C ALA A 319 -6.43 14.54 -12.17
N MET A 320 -5.43 15.43 -12.11
CA MET A 320 -4.47 15.43 -11.00
C MET A 320 -5.10 15.78 -9.67
N LEU A 321 -6.02 16.76 -9.64
CA LEU A 321 -6.76 17.09 -8.42
C LEU A 321 -7.72 15.99 -7.99
N VAL A 322 -8.36 15.28 -8.93
CA VAL A 322 -9.13 14.06 -8.63
C VAL A 322 -8.22 13.03 -7.97
N LEU A 323 -7.07 12.69 -8.58
CA LEU A 323 -6.14 11.69 -8.02
C LEU A 323 -5.64 12.09 -6.62
N HIS A 324 -5.28 13.36 -6.43
CA HIS A 324 -4.84 13.89 -5.14
C HIS A 324 -5.95 13.80 -4.09
N ALA A 325 -7.18 14.21 -4.42
CA ALA A 325 -8.33 14.11 -3.51
C ALA A 325 -8.63 12.65 -3.12
N LEU A 326 -8.55 11.71 -4.08
CA LEU A 326 -8.77 10.30 -3.79
C LEU A 326 -7.71 9.74 -2.83
N LEU A 327 -6.43 10.10 -3.00
CA LEU A 327 -5.36 9.65 -2.10
C LEU A 327 -5.53 10.24 -0.69
N LEU A 328 -5.85 11.52 -0.61
CA LEU A 328 -6.00 12.27 0.64
C LEU A 328 -7.23 11.84 1.48
N HIS A 329 -8.17 11.11 0.89
CA HIS A 329 -9.38 10.65 1.59
C HIS A 329 -9.49 9.12 1.68
N GLY A 330 -8.47 8.37 1.25
CA GLY A 330 -8.55 6.90 1.13
C GLY A 330 -9.71 6.47 0.21
N GLY A 331 -9.97 7.28 -0.82
CA GLY A 331 -11.09 7.18 -1.75
C GLY A 331 -12.27 8.09 -1.44
N LEU A 332 -13.19 8.25 -2.39
CA LEU A 332 -14.43 9.04 -2.25
C LEU A 332 -15.53 8.47 -3.16
N ASP A 333 -16.80 8.69 -2.82
CA ASP A 333 -17.89 8.51 -3.78
C ASP A 333 -18.01 9.74 -4.70
N ASP A 334 -18.90 9.67 -5.70
CA ASP A 334 -19.07 10.76 -6.67
C ASP A 334 -19.61 12.05 -6.04
N GLN A 335 -20.42 11.95 -4.97
CA GLN A 335 -20.99 13.10 -4.29
C GLN A 335 -19.91 13.85 -3.52
N ALA A 336 -19.18 13.15 -2.65
CA ALA A 336 -18.10 13.73 -1.87
C ALA A 336 -16.95 14.25 -2.76
N LEU A 337 -16.67 13.59 -3.88
CA LEU A 337 -15.70 14.09 -4.86
C LEU A 337 -16.11 15.45 -5.43
N GLY A 338 -17.41 15.68 -5.65
CA GLY A 338 -17.95 16.96 -6.08
C GLY A 338 -17.77 18.09 -5.06
N ASP A 339 -17.79 17.78 -3.77
CA ASP A 339 -17.70 18.80 -2.70
C ASP A 339 -16.27 19.21 -2.36
N VAL A 340 -15.30 18.31 -2.57
CA VAL A 340 -13.89 18.56 -2.22
C VAL A 340 -13.07 19.14 -3.37
N LEU A 341 -13.60 19.13 -4.59
CA LEU A 341 -12.92 19.62 -5.78
C LEU A 341 -13.37 21.05 -6.13
N PRO A 342 -12.46 21.90 -6.65
CA PRO A 342 -12.77 23.29 -6.99
C PRO A 342 -13.44 23.44 -8.37
N PHE A 343 -14.04 22.37 -8.90
CA PHE A 343 -14.62 22.32 -10.24
C PHE A 343 -16.09 21.92 -10.19
N SER A 344 -16.79 22.02 -11.32
CA SER A 344 -18.17 21.53 -11.38
C SER A 344 -18.23 20.01 -11.18
N HIS A 345 -19.34 19.52 -10.63
CA HIS A 345 -19.60 18.08 -10.47
C HIS A 345 -19.46 17.31 -11.80
N HIS A 346 -19.85 17.92 -12.93
CA HIS A 346 -19.72 17.33 -14.25
C HIS A 346 -18.25 17.17 -14.70
N GLU A 347 -17.39 18.15 -14.43
CA GLU A 347 -15.96 18.07 -14.74
C GLU A 347 -15.27 16.99 -13.90
N ALA A 348 -15.56 16.95 -12.60
CA ALA A 348 -15.06 15.93 -11.68
C ALA A 348 -15.47 14.52 -12.14
N LEU A 349 -16.76 14.33 -12.47
CA LEU A 349 -17.30 13.07 -12.95
C LEU A 349 -16.64 12.62 -14.26
N ASN A 350 -16.48 13.52 -15.23
CA ASN A 350 -15.85 13.20 -16.51
C ASN A 350 -14.38 12.81 -16.37
N ALA A 351 -13.63 13.54 -15.55
CA ALA A 351 -12.24 13.22 -15.26
C ALA A 351 -12.13 11.84 -14.58
N ARG A 352 -12.97 11.58 -13.59
CA ARG A 352 -13.03 10.27 -12.92
C ARG A 352 -13.39 9.13 -13.88
N LEU A 353 -14.40 9.32 -14.75
CA LEU A 353 -14.78 8.33 -15.77
C LEU A 353 -13.64 8.04 -16.75
N ALA A 354 -12.89 9.07 -17.15
CA ALA A 354 -11.71 8.90 -18.00
C ALA A 354 -10.61 8.08 -17.30
N LEU A 355 -10.31 8.39 -16.03
CA LEU A 355 -9.35 7.65 -15.22
C LEU A 355 -9.79 6.19 -14.99
N THR A 356 -11.08 5.94 -14.82
CA THR A 356 -11.63 4.58 -14.69
C THR A 356 -11.49 3.79 -15.99
N ARG A 357 -11.76 4.40 -17.16
CA ARG A 357 -11.54 3.72 -18.47
C ARG A 357 -10.09 3.35 -18.72
N GLN A 358 -9.15 4.07 -18.11
CA GLN A 358 -7.71 3.81 -18.17
C GLN A 358 -7.23 2.83 -17.08
N GLY A 359 -8.10 2.37 -16.18
CA GLY A 359 -7.73 1.48 -15.08
C GLY A 359 -6.96 2.16 -13.93
N ILE A 360 -6.80 3.49 -13.95
CA ILE A 360 -6.05 4.24 -12.92
C ILE A 360 -6.88 4.40 -11.65
N VAL A 361 -8.21 4.50 -11.79
CA VAL A 361 -9.14 4.61 -10.68
C VAL A 361 -10.13 3.45 -10.73
N ALA A 362 -10.25 2.72 -9.63
CA ALA A 362 -11.17 1.60 -9.47
C ALA A 362 -12.15 1.87 -8.34
N ARG A 363 -13.31 1.19 -8.37
CA ARG A 363 -14.28 1.22 -7.26
C ARG A 363 -13.99 0.07 -6.31
N GLN A 364 -13.74 0.38 -5.04
CA GLN A 364 -13.52 -0.58 -3.96
C GLN A 364 -14.31 -0.11 -2.73
N ASP A 365 -15.03 -1.02 -2.07
CA ASP A 365 -15.90 -0.74 -0.91
C ASP A 365 -16.83 0.46 -1.14
N ASN A 366 -17.45 0.50 -2.32
CA ASN A 366 -18.35 1.58 -2.75
C ASN A 366 -17.70 2.96 -2.93
N ARG A 367 -16.37 3.08 -2.82
CA ARG A 367 -15.60 4.32 -3.00
C ARG A 367 -14.67 4.21 -4.21
N TRP A 368 -14.48 5.31 -4.93
CA TRP A 368 -13.44 5.42 -5.95
C TRP A 368 -12.09 5.58 -5.29
N GLN A 369 -11.08 4.86 -5.76
CA GLN A 369 -9.72 4.86 -5.21
C GLN A 369 -8.71 4.76 -6.35
N VAL A 370 -7.50 5.27 -6.13
CA VAL A 370 -6.38 5.00 -7.04
C VAL A 370 -6.10 3.49 -7.03
N ALA A 371 -6.12 2.89 -8.21
CA ALA A 371 -5.89 1.46 -8.37
C ALA A 371 -4.48 1.11 -7.84
N PRO A 372 -4.31 -0.02 -7.14
CA PRO A 372 -3.03 -0.39 -6.54
C PRO A 372 -1.85 -0.37 -7.51
N LEU A 373 -2.06 -0.90 -8.72
CA LEU A 373 -1.04 -0.96 -9.78
C LEU A 373 -0.69 0.42 -10.35
N SER A 374 -1.55 1.42 -10.17
CA SER A 374 -1.30 2.79 -10.62
C SER A 374 -0.69 3.68 -9.54
N TYR A 375 -0.65 3.23 -8.28
CA TYR A 375 -0.25 4.07 -7.14
C TYR A 375 1.16 4.67 -7.30
N ALA A 376 2.16 3.86 -7.64
CA ALA A 376 3.54 4.31 -7.79
C ALA A 376 3.67 5.40 -8.87
N SER A 377 3.05 5.18 -10.04
CA SER A 377 3.03 6.12 -11.16
C SER A 377 2.27 7.41 -10.83
N VAL A 378 1.11 7.31 -10.15
CA VAL A 378 0.33 8.48 -9.71
C VAL A 378 1.12 9.32 -8.70
N ARG A 379 1.72 8.68 -7.69
CA ARG A 379 2.55 9.36 -6.68
C ARG A 379 3.69 10.13 -7.34
N GLN A 380 4.43 9.49 -8.26
CA GLN A 380 5.51 10.13 -8.97
C GLN A 380 5.04 11.29 -9.85
N LEU A 381 3.88 11.16 -10.51
CA LEU A 381 3.31 12.24 -11.31
C LEU A 381 3.00 13.45 -10.42
N LEU A 382 2.31 13.24 -9.30
CA LEU A 382 1.96 14.29 -8.34
C LEU A 382 3.22 14.97 -7.77
N GLU A 383 4.23 14.19 -7.39
CA GLU A 383 5.53 14.69 -6.94
C GLU A 383 6.20 15.57 -8.01
N SER A 384 6.22 15.11 -9.27
CA SER A 384 6.83 15.84 -10.39
C SER A 384 6.14 17.17 -10.72
N ARG A 385 4.91 17.35 -10.22
CA ARG A 385 4.07 18.54 -10.39
C ARG A 385 3.96 19.37 -9.11
N ASN A 386 4.82 19.09 -8.12
CA ASN A 386 4.91 19.80 -6.83
C ASN A 386 3.62 19.75 -5.99
N TYR A 387 2.84 18.68 -6.11
CA TYR A 387 1.77 18.42 -5.15
C TYR A 387 2.36 17.95 -3.83
N LEU A 388 1.61 18.17 -2.74
CA LEU A 388 1.91 17.54 -1.46
C LEU A 388 1.81 16.01 -1.61
N VAL A 389 2.92 15.32 -1.35
CA VAL A 389 3.03 13.86 -1.34
C VAL A 389 3.25 13.34 0.07
N ASP A 390 2.96 12.06 0.26
CA ASP A 390 3.12 11.40 1.55
C ASP A 390 4.60 11.18 1.95
N PRO A 391 4.89 11.01 3.25
CA PRO A 391 6.26 10.84 3.75
C PRO A 391 6.85 9.43 3.51
N LEU A 392 6.04 8.47 3.06
CA LEU A 392 6.43 7.06 2.90
C LEU A 392 6.91 6.75 1.47
#